data_AF-A0A383EJB9-F1
#
_entry.id   AF-A0A383EJB9-F1
#
_cell.length_a   1.000
_cell.length_b   1.000
_cell.length_c   1.000
_cell.angle_alpha   90.00
_cell.angle_beta   90.00
_cell.angle_gamma   90.00
#
_symmetry.space_group_name_H-M   'P 1'
#
loop_
_entity.id
_entity.type
_entity.pdbx_description
1 polymer ?
#
loop_
_entity_poly.entity_id
_entity_poly.type
_entity_poly.pdbx_seq_one_letter_code
_entity_poly.pdbx_strand_id
1 'polypeptide(L)'
;MDKAEKHGVLKYVGSVICDEDKIIRDTLKHKGRRVVTFAPLLKFKSFPLDEILQDAMELSQTALGCPVEIEFAVNMFDDPDKKDEFC
;
A
#
# COMPACT_ATOMS: atom_id res chain seq x y z
N MET A 1 11.26 10.13 5.06
CA MET A 1 10.67 8.84 5.48
C MET A 1 10.52 8.76 7.00
N ASP A 2 11.45 9.31 7.79
CA ASP A 2 11.43 9.25 9.26
C ASP A 2 10.14 9.76 9.91
N LYS A 3 9.53 10.84 9.39
CA LYS A 3 8.23 11.34 9.88
C LYS A 3 7.11 10.31 9.67
N ALA A 4 7.03 9.72 8.48
CA ALA A 4 6.03 8.73 8.13
C ALA A 4 6.19 7.42 8.94
N GLU A 5 7.43 7.02 9.22
CA GLU A 5 7.69 5.87 10.08
C GLU A 5 7.32 6.17 11.54
N LYS A 6 7.65 7.35 12.08
CA LYS A 6 7.23 7.79 13.42
C LYS A 6 5.71 7.87 13.57
N HIS A 7 5.00 8.27 12.51
CA HIS A 7 3.54 8.30 12.50
C HIS A 7 2.91 6.92 12.31
N GLY A 8 3.72 5.86 12.12
CA GLY A 8 3.23 4.50 11.92
C GLY A 8 2.62 4.22 10.54
N VAL A 9 2.46 5.22 9.67
CA VAL A 9 1.80 5.06 8.36
C VAL A 9 2.63 4.21 7.39
N LEU A 10 3.95 4.20 7.55
CA LEU A 10 4.84 3.46 6.65
C LEU A 10 4.60 1.94 6.69
N LYS A 11 4.01 1.40 7.77
CA LYS A 11 3.78 -0.04 7.94
C LYS A 11 2.85 -0.65 6.88
N TYR A 12 1.99 0.16 6.26
CA TYR A 12 1.04 -0.31 5.23
C TYR A 12 1.68 -0.41 3.84
N VAL A 13 2.81 0.27 3.60
CA VAL A 13 3.37 0.39 2.24
C VAL A 13 4.89 0.16 2.16
N GLY A 14 5.56 0.06 3.31
CA GLY A 14 7.02 0.07 3.40
C GLY A 14 7.65 -1.31 3.60
N SER A 15 8.82 -1.48 3.01
CA SER A 15 9.79 -2.55 3.27
C SER A 15 11.14 -1.95 3.69
N VAL A 16 12.08 -2.80 4.06
CA VAL A 16 13.45 -2.41 4.43
C VAL A 16 14.47 -3.16 3.57
N ILE A 17 15.43 -2.44 2.98
CA ILE A 17 16.67 -3.04 2.49
C ILE A 17 17.58 -3.22 3.71
N CYS A 18 17.74 -4.46 4.16
CA CYS A 18 18.48 -4.76 5.38
C CYS A 18 19.97 -4.40 5.22
N ASP A 19 20.57 -3.80 6.25
CA ASP A 19 21.98 -3.40 6.16
C ASP A 19 22.96 -4.58 6.14
N GLU A 20 22.58 -5.68 6.77
CA GLU A 20 23.38 -6.89 7.01
C GLU A 20 23.66 -7.67 5.72
N ASP A 21 22.64 -7.88 4.90
CA ASP A 21 22.68 -8.75 3.72
C ASP A 21 22.20 -8.06 2.43
N LYS A 22 21.76 -6.80 2.50
CA LYS A 22 21.18 -6.03 1.39
C LYS A 22 19.93 -6.65 0.78
N ILE A 23 19.25 -7.55 1.50
CA ILE A 23 17.99 -8.17 1.07
C ILE A 23 16.81 -7.28 1.46
N ILE A 24 15.80 -7.21 0.58
CA ILE A 24 14.53 -6.54 0.87
C ILE A 24 13.70 -7.44 1.78
N ARG A 25 13.24 -6.87 2.90
CA ARG A 25 12.35 -7.53 3.85
C ARG A 25 11.07 -6.71 3.99
N ASP A 26 9.92 -7.37 3.82
CA ASP A 26 8.58 -6.74 3.85
C ASP A 26 8.11 -6.48 5.29
N THR A 27 8.99 -5.85 6.08
CA THR A 27 8.75 -5.45 7.45
C THR A 27 9.67 -4.30 7.83
N LEU A 28 9.21 -3.42 8.72
CA LEU A 28 9.99 -2.28 9.22
C LEU A 28 10.88 -2.64 10.43
N LYS A 29 10.83 -3.90 10.89
CA LYS A 29 11.54 -4.36 12.11
C LYS A 29 13.07 -4.40 11.95
N HIS A 30 13.59 -4.47 10.72
CA HIS A 30 15.02 -4.52 10.47
C HIS A 30 15.66 -3.13 10.39
N LYS A 31 16.95 -3.06 10.72
CA LYS A 31 17.77 -1.89 10.43
C LYS A 31 18.13 -1.87 8.95
N GLY A 32 18.09 -0.68 8.37
CA GLY A 32 18.42 -0.49 6.95
C GLY A 32 17.56 0.55 6.27
N ARG A 33 17.77 0.72 4.97
CA ARG A 33 17.12 1.77 4.18
C ARG A 33 15.63 1.45 3.99
N ARG A 34 14.78 2.40 4.34
CA ARG A 34 13.33 2.33 4.08
C ARG A 34 13.04 2.48 2.59
N VAL A 35 12.15 1.65 2.07
CA VAL A 35 11.69 1.68 0.68
C VAL A 35 10.18 1.48 0.64
N VAL A 36 9.51 2.14 -0.29
CA VAL A 36 8.06 1.97 -0.50
C VAL A 36 7.87 0.92 -1.58
N THR A 37 7.20 -0.18 -1.23
CA THR A 37 7.02 -1.37 -2.08
C THR A 37 5.57 -1.80 -2.22
N PHE A 38 4.68 -1.31 -1.35
CA PHE A 38 3.30 -1.76 -1.23
C PHE A 38 3.15 -3.26 -0.93
N ALA A 39 4.21 -3.95 -0.49
CA ALA A 39 4.16 -5.38 -0.19
C ALA A 39 3.06 -5.76 0.83
N PRO A 40 2.80 -4.99 1.91
CA PRO A 40 1.69 -5.29 2.81
C PRO A 40 0.31 -5.34 2.14
N LEU A 41 0.07 -4.44 1.18
CA LEU A 41 -1.19 -4.38 0.45
C LEU A 41 -1.23 -5.43 -0.66
N LEU A 42 -0.21 -5.49 -1.52
CA LEU A 42 -0.24 -6.28 -2.75
C LEU A 42 0.16 -7.75 -2.56
N LYS A 43 1.14 -8.04 -1.70
CA LYS A 43 1.67 -9.40 -1.50
C LYS A 43 0.94 -10.15 -0.40
N PHE A 44 0.59 -9.46 0.68
CA PHE A 44 -0.10 -10.05 1.83
C PHE A 44 -1.61 -9.84 1.81
N LYS A 45 -2.15 -9.12 0.80
CA LYS A 45 -3.59 -8.88 0.62
C LYS A 45 -4.30 -8.38 1.89
N SER A 46 -3.65 -7.49 2.64
CA SER A 46 -4.22 -6.95 3.88
C SER A 46 -5.47 -6.10 3.64
N PHE A 47 -5.57 -5.49 2.46
CA PHE A 47 -6.74 -4.80 1.94
C PHE A 47 -6.82 -5.10 0.43
N PRO A 48 -8.00 -5.42 -0.13
CA PRO A 48 -8.16 -5.83 -1.53
C PRO A 48 -8.05 -4.64 -2.50
N LEU A 49 -6.97 -3.87 -2.39
CA LEU A 49 -6.76 -2.66 -3.17
C LEU A 49 -6.61 -2.96 -4.66
N ASP A 50 -5.83 -3.99 -4.98
CA ASP A 50 -5.52 -4.36 -6.36
C ASP A 50 -6.76 -4.80 -7.15
N GLU A 51 -7.63 -5.59 -6.51
CA GLU A 51 -8.88 -6.06 -7.11
C GLU A 51 -9.84 -4.88 -7.35
N ILE A 52 -10.04 -4.02 -6.35
CA ILE A 52 -10.95 -2.87 -6.46
C ILE A 52 -10.48 -1.87 -7.53
N LEU A 53 -9.18 -1.61 -7.61
CA LEU A 53 -8.64 -0.68 -8.61
C LEU A 53 -8.72 -1.25 -10.03
N GLN A 54 -8.52 -2.56 -10.21
CA GLN A 54 -8.70 -3.20 -11.52
C GLN A 54 -10.15 -3.08 -12.01
N ASP A 55 -11.10 -3.40 -11.14
CA ASP A 55 -12.53 -3.29 -11.45
C ASP A 55 -12.92 -1.84 -11.79
N ALA A 56 -12.46 -0.87 -10.99
CA ALA A 56 -12.73 0.54 -11.21
C ALA A 56 -12.15 1.06 -12.54
N MET A 57 -10.92 0.65 -12.88
CA MET A 57 -10.26 1.02 -14.14
C MET A 57 -10.98 0.43 -15.35
N GLU A 58 -11.31 -0.87 -15.32
CA GLU A 58 -11.98 -1.56 -16.42
C GLU A 58 -13.38 -1.00 -16.67
N LEU A 59 -14.13 -0.77 -15.59
CA LEU A 59 -15.46 -0.16 -15.67
C LEU A 59 -15.39 1.24 -16.27
N SER A 60 -14.47 2.08 -15.78
CA SER A 60 -14.33 3.47 -16.21
C SER A 60 -13.86 3.57 -17.66
N GLN A 61 -12.89 2.76 -18.06
CA GLN A 61 -12.40 2.71 -19.44
C GLN A 61 -13.51 2.26 -20.41
N THR A 62 -14.29 1.25 -20.01
CA THR A 62 -15.42 0.74 -20.80
C THR A 62 -16.52 1.78 -20.94
N ALA A 63 -16.89 2.46 -19.84
CA ALA A 63 -17.94 3.45 -19.82
C ALA A 63 -17.59 4.71 -20.63
N LEU A 64 -16.32 5.13 -20.61
CA LEU A 64 -15.86 6.35 -21.27
C LEU A 64 -15.31 6.11 -22.69
N GLY A 65 -15.01 4.87 -23.06
CA GLY A 65 -14.52 4.50 -24.39
C GLY A 65 -13.11 5.01 -24.72
N CYS A 66 -12.34 5.41 -23.71
CA CYS A 66 -10.98 5.92 -23.84
C CYS A 66 -10.14 5.53 -22.61
N PRO A 67 -8.80 5.59 -22.69
CA PRO A 67 -7.94 5.39 -21.53
C PRO A 67 -8.28 6.39 -20.40
N VAL A 68 -8.34 5.88 -19.18
CA VAL A 68 -8.68 6.64 -17.97
C VAL A 68 -7.54 6.56 -16.98
N GLU A 69 -7.41 7.59 -16.15
CA GLU A 69 -6.51 7.63 -15.00
C GLU A 69 -7.35 7.82 -13.74
N ILE A 70 -7.02 7.09 -12.67
CA ILE A 70 -7.71 7.21 -11.38
C ILE A 70 -6.71 7.62 -10.30
N GLU A 71 -7.13 8.59 -9.49
CA GLU A 71 -6.50 8.94 -8.22
C GLU A 71 -7.47 8.54 -7.10
N PHE A 72 -6.93 7.96 -6.03
CA PHE A 72 -7.74 7.49 -4.91
C PHE A 72 -7.03 7.75 -3.58
N ALA A 73 -7.82 7.76 -2.50
CA ALA A 73 -7.33 7.77 -1.14
C ALA A 73 -8.01 6.66 -0.34
N VAL A 74 -7.22 5.98 0.49
CA VAL A 74 -7.70 4.93 1.40
C VAL A 74 -7.36 5.31 2.81
N ASN A 75 -8.35 5.25 3.70
CA ASN A 75 -8.14 5.31 5.13
C ASN A 75 -7.88 3.90 5.65
N MET A 76 -6.70 3.71 6.24
CA MET A 76 -6.31 2.48 6.90
C MET A 76 -6.35 2.68 8.41
N PHE A 77 -6.96 1.75 9.15
CA PHE A 77 -7.12 1.83 10.60
C PHE A 77 -6.37 0.68 11.30
N ASP A 78 -5.91 0.93 12.52
CA ASP A 78 -5.33 -0.11 13.39
C ASP A 78 -6.38 -0.80 14.26
N ASP A 79 -7.55 -0.20 14.36
CA ASP A 79 -8.67 -0.72 15.13
C ASP A 79 -9.31 -1.89 14.37
N PRO A 80 -9.26 -3.13 14.88
CA PRO A 80 -9.82 -4.28 14.19
C PRO A 80 -11.34 -4.20 14.03
N ASP A 81 -12.03 -3.38 14.84
CA ASP A 81 -13.48 -3.18 14.73
C ASP A 81 -13.84 -2.11 13.68
N LYS A 82 -12.84 -1.39 13.16
CA LYS A 82 -13.02 -0.38 12.10
C LYS A 82 -12.48 -0.90 10.77
N LYS A 83 -13.35 -0.95 9.76
CA LYS A 83 -12.96 -1.36 8.41
C LYS A 83 -12.22 -0.25 7.68
N ASP A 84 -11.17 -0.62 6.95
CA ASP A 84 -10.52 0.24 5.99
C ASP A 84 -11.50 0.64 4.88
N GLU A 85 -11.38 1.87 4.39
CA GLU A 85 -12.37 2.46 3.46
C GLU A 85 -11.72 3.42 2.45
N PHE A 86 -12.36 3.56 1.29
CA PHE A 86 -12.04 4.64 0.34
C PHE A 86 -12.69 5.94 0.82
N CYS A 87 -11.98 7.06 0.65
CA CYS A 87 -12.50 8.41 0.95
C CYS A 87 -13.45 8.94 -0.13
#